data_AF-A0A1F7XAW5-F1
#
_entry.id   AF-A0A1F7XAW5-F1
#
_cell.length_a   1.000
_cell.length_b   1.000
_cell.length_c   1.000
_cell.angle_alpha   90.00
_cell.angle_beta   90.00
_cell.angle_gamma   90.00
#
_symmetry.space_group_name_H-M   'P 1'
#
loop_
_entity.id
_entity.type
_entity.pdbx_description
1 polymer ?
#
loop_
_entity_poly.entity_id
_entity_poly.type
_entity_poly.pdbx_seq_one_letter_code
_entity_poly.pdbx_strand_id
1 'polypeptide(L)'
;MKPLGLMFKDPKLNPFTQKISGELAIVHQCLACGKISKNRIAGDDNTYSLLKLLNDNRKLDNKTLSILTKQGINLLKSKDKRQVGQVLLGCNYRGLSDY
;
A
#
# COMPACT_ATOMS: atom_id res chain seq x y z
N MET A 1 -7.69 7.64 12.36
CA MET A 1 -6.67 7.79 11.29
C MET A 1 -7.37 7.92 9.94
N LYS A 2 -6.77 8.59 8.95
CA LYS A 2 -7.28 8.63 7.57
C LYS A 2 -6.31 7.88 6.64
N PRO A 3 -6.69 6.73 6.06
CA PRO A 3 -5.78 5.98 5.19
C PRO A 3 -5.58 6.72 3.87
N LEU A 4 -4.31 6.85 3.47
CA LEU A 4 -3.87 7.48 2.22
C LEU A 4 -3.56 6.45 1.15
N GLY A 5 -3.03 5.29 1.53
CA GLY A 5 -2.73 4.19 0.61
C GLY A 5 -1.83 3.14 1.24
N LEU A 6 -1.32 2.25 0.40
CA LEU A 6 -0.38 1.19 0.78
C LEU A 6 1.02 1.49 0.25
N MET A 7 2.05 0.99 0.93
CA MET A 7 3.43 1.04 0.46
C MET A 7 4.18 -0.25 0.81
N PHE A 8 5.25 -0.54 0.06
CA PHE A 8 6.28 -1.47 0.54
C PHE A 8 7.32 -0.72 1.37
N LYS A 9 7.56 -1.19 2.59
CA LYS A 9 8.70 -0.82 3.41
C LYS A 9 9.90 -1.65 2.95
N ASP A 10 11.01 -0.95 2.68
CA ASP A 10 12.27 -1.52 2.20
C ASP A 10 12.09 -2.40 0.94
N PRO A 11 11.54 -1.83 -0.16
CA PRO A 11 11.24 -2.57 -1.37
C PRO A 11 12.52 -3.17 -1.98
N LYS A 12 12.50 -4.48 -2.21
CA LYS A 12 13.54 -5.23 -2.92
C LYS A 12 13.05 -5.58 -4.30
N LEU A 13 13.80 -5.15 -5.32
CA LEU A 13 13.57 -5.57 -6.69
C LEU A 13 14.20 -6.94 -6.90
N ASN A 14 13.40 -7.91 -7.35
CA ASN A 14 13.94 -9.18 -7.81
C ASN A 14 14.46 -9.01 -9.25
N PRO A 15 15.76 -9.21 -9.51
CA PRO A 15 16.36 -8.94 -10.83
C PRO A 15 15.86 -9.89 -11.93
N PHE A 16 15.39 -11.09 -11.58
CA PHE A 16 14.93 -12.09 -12.54
C PHE A 16 13.47 -11.92 -12.94
N THR A 17 12.62 -11.48 -12.00
CA THR A 17 11.18 -11.35 -12.21
C THR A 17 10.71 -9.90 -12.37
N GLN A 18 11.60 -8.93 -12.12
CA GLN A 18 11.31 -7.50 -12.02
C GLN A 18 10.19 -7.15 -11.03
N LYS A 19 9.87 -8.06 -10.11
CA LYS A 19 8.86 -7.84 -9.08
C LYS A 19 9.47 -7.16 -7.87
N ILE A 20 8.75 -6.19 -7.33
CA ILE A 20 9.06 -5.58 -6.04
C ILE A 20 8.42 -6.43 -4.94
N SER A 21 9.22 -6.82 -3.95
CA SER A 21 8.78 -7.46 -2.72
C SER A 21 9.20 -6.64 -1.51
N GLY A 22 8.49 -6.76 -0.39
CA GLY A 22 8.79 -6.00 0.82
C GLY A 22 7.71 -6.19 1.87
N GLU A 23 7.92 -5.61 3.05
CA GLU A 23 6.91 -5.58 4.11
C GLU A 23 5.83 -4.58 3.72
N LEU A 24 4.56 -5.01 3.68
CA LEU A 24 3.45 -4.13 3.33
C LEU A 24 3.07 -3.26 4.53
N ALA A 25 2.90 -1.96 4.30
CA ALA A 25 2.50 -1.01 5.32
C ALA A 25 1.37 -0.10 4.83
N ILE A 26 0.51 0.31 5.74
CA ILE A 26 -0.54 1.30 5.47
C ILE A 26 -0.02 2.70 5.79
N VAL A 27 -0.08 3.58 4.81
CA VAL A 27 0.23 5.00 4.97
C VAL A 27 -1.05 5.73 5.33
N HIS A 28 -1.01 6.52 6.39
CA HIS A 28 -2.16 7.25 6.89
C HIS A 28 -1.79 8.66 7.34
N GLN A 29 -2.78 9.54 7.35
CA GLN A 29 -2.73 10.81 8.04
C GLN A 29 -3.33 10.64 9.44
N CYS A 30 -2.58 11.03 10.47
CA CYS A 30 -3.09 11.07 11.83
C CYS A 30 -4.11 12.20 11.94
N LEU A 31 -5.32 11.91 12.43
CA LEU A 31 -6.37 12.91 12.59
C LEU A 31 -6.13 13.82 13.81
N ALA A 32 -5.36 13.34 14.79
CA ALA A 32 -5.05 14.12 15.99
C ALA A 32 -3.96 15.18 15.75
N CYS A 33 -2.92 14.85 14.98
CA CYS A 33 -1.77 15.74 14.78
C CYS A 33 -1.50 16.13 13.31
N GLY A 34 -2.29 15.63 12.36
CA GLY A 34 -2.16 15.92 10.93
C GLY A 34 -0.96 15.28 10.22
N LYS A 35 -0.03 14.64 10.96
CA LYS A 35 1.19 14.04 10.40
C LYS A 35 0.89 12.80 9.56
N ILE A 36 1.68 12.61 8.51
CA ILE A 36 1.70 11.36 7.73
C ILE A 36 2.60 10.35 8.44
N SER A 37 2.07 9.16 8.67
CA SER A 37 2.78 8.04 9.30
C SER A 37 2.44 6.73 8.59
N LYS A 38 3.21 5.67 8.90
CA LYS A 38 3.03 4.33 8.36
C LYS A 38 2.86 3.32 9.50
N ASN A 39 1.88 2.45 9.37
CA ASN A 39 1.65 1.34 10.30
C ASN A 39 1.92 0.01 9.60
N ARG A 40 2.41 -0.96 10.37
CA ARG A 40 2.50 -2.36 9.94
C ARG A 40 1.09 -2.92 9.79
N ILE A 41 0.92 -3.85 8.86
CA ILE A 41 -0.32 -4.60 8.70
C ILE A 41 -0.17 -5.88 9.52
N ALA A 42 -1.14 -6.14 10.40
CA ALA A 42 -1.22 -7.32 11.23
C ALA A 42 -1.97 -8.45 10.52
N GLY A 43 -1.86 -9.69 11.03
CA GLY A 43 -2.51 -10.86 10.42
C GLY A 43 -4.03 -10.86 10.53
N ASP A 44 -4.58 -10.14 11.51
CA ASP A 44 -6.01 -9.95 11.77
C ASP A 44 -6.59 -8.72 11.05
N ASP A 45 -5.78 -7.94 10.34
CA ASP A 45 -6.27 -6.84 9.52
C ASP A 45 -7.12 -7.36 8.34
N ASN A 46 -8.20 -6.63 8.03
CA ASN A 46 -9.10 -7.01 6.95
C ASN A 46 -8.46 -6.82 5.56
N THR A 47 -8.07 -7.93 4.95
CA THR A 47 -7.43 -7.97 3.63
C THR A 47 -8.28 -7.35 2.52
N TYR A 48 -9.61 -7.54 2.54
CA TYR A 48 -10.51 -6.98 1.54
C TYR A 48 -10.51 -5.44 1.60
N SER A 49 -10.52 -4.87 2.80
CA SER A 49 -10.43 -3.42 3.01
C SER A 49 -9.10 -2.84 2.49
N LEU A 50 -7.99 -3.57 2.64
CA LEU A 50 -6.69 -3.17 2.11
C LEU A 50 -6.66 -3.19 0.57
N LEU A 51 -7.23 -4.24 -0.05
CA LEU A 51 -7.34 -4.32 -1.51
C LEU A 51 -8.27 -3.25 -2.07
N LYS A 52 -9.36 -2.91 -1.37
CA LYS A 52 -10.23 -1.79 -1.72
C LYS A 52 -9.48 -0.45 -1.63
N LEU A 53 -8.72 -0.22 -0.56
CA LEU A 53 -7.88 0.97 -0.39
C LEU A 53 -6.89 1.14 -1.56
N LEU A 54 -6.35 0.05 -2.10
CA LEU A 54 -5.44 0.08 -3.25
C LEU A 54 -6.16 0.45 -4.56
N ASN A 55 -7.41 -0.01 -4.72
CA ASN A 55 -8.21 0.27 -5.91
C ASN A 55 -8.85 1.66 -5.89
N ASP A 56 -9.04 2.24 -4.70
CA ASP A 56 -9.59 3.58 -4.55
C ASP A 56 -8.65 4.60 -5.20
N ASN A 57 -9.10 5.21 -6.29
CA ASN A 57 -8.36 6.23 -7.02
C ASN A 57 -8.49 7.60 -6.34
N ARG A 58 -7.97 7.71 -5.11
CA ARG A 58 -8.04 8.95 -4.31
C ARG A 58 -7.08 9.97 -4.88
N LYS A 59 -7.62 11.10 -5.33
CA LYS A 59 -6.79 12.28 -5.63
C LYS A 59 -6.24 12.82 -4.31
N LEU A 60 -4.95 12.65 -4.10
CA LEU A 60 -4.23 13.31 -3.02
C LEU A 60 -3.94 14.75 -3.42
N ASP A 61 -4.02 15.65 -2.45
CA ASP A 61 -3.65 17.05 -2.63
C ASP A 61 -2.14 17.20 -2.82
N ASN A 62 -1.74 18.27 -3.53
CA ASN A 62 -0.33 18.52 -3.85
C ASN A 62 0.58 18.65 -2.62
N LYS A 63 0.03 19.10 -1.48
CA LYS A 63 0.79 19.19 -0.22
C LYS A 63 1.10 17.80 0.31
N THR A 64 0.10 16.92 0.39
CA THR A 64 0.30 15.51 0.78
C THR A 64 1.30 14.80 -0.13
N LEU A 65 1.18 14.96 -1.46
CA LEU A 65 2.14 14.40 -2.41
C LEU A 65 3.57 14.88 -2.15
N SER A 66 3.74 16.17 -1.88
CA SER A 66 5.06 16.74 -1.55
C SER A 66 5.65 16.16 -0.27
N ILE A 67 4.82 15.92 0.76
CA ILE A 67 5.26 15.30 2.02
C ILE A 67 5.66 13.85 1.79
N LEU A 68 4.84 13.09 1.05
CA LEU A 68 5.12 11.69 0.73
C LEU A 68 6.46 11.55 0.00
N THR A 69 6.70 12.37 -1.03
CA THR A 69 7.96 12.38 -1.77
C THR A 69 9.15 12.74 -0.87
N LYS A 70 9.02 13.76 -0.02
CA LYS A 70 10.06 14.14 0.96
C LYS A 70 10.39 13.02 1.95
N GLN A 71 9.40 12.20 2.31
CA GLN A 71 9.57 11.07 3.22
C GLN A 71 10.01 9.77 2.50
N GLY A 72 10.20 9.80 1.18
CA GLY A 72 10.53 8.62 0.38
C GLY A 72 9.40 7.58 0.34
N ILE A 73 8.15 8.00 0.57
CA ILE A 73 6.98 7.12 0.55
C ILE A 73 6.47 7.01 -0.88
N ASN A 74 6.61 5.83 -1.47
CA ASN A 74 6.03 5.51 -2.77
C ASN A 74 4.73 4.71 -2.57
N LEU A 75 3.60 5.32 -2.91
CA LEU A 75 2.29 4.66 -2.80
C LEU A 75 2.08 3.65 -3.93
N LEU A 76 1.60 2.47 -3.56
CA LEU A 76 1.20 1.43 -4.49
C LEU A 76 -0.08 1.82 -5.23
N LYS A 77 -0.19 1.36 -6.47
CA LYS A 77 -1.33 1.65 -7.35
C LYS A 77 -2.03 0.33 -7.72
N SER A 78 -3.14 0.42 -8.44
CA SER A 78 -3.88 -0.75 -8.92
C SER A 78 -3.03 -1.73 -9.74
N LYS A 79 -1.96 -1.27 -10.41
CA LYS A 79 -0.99 -2.13 -11.11
C LYS A 79 -0.23 -3.10 -10.18
N ASP A 80 -0.14 -2.77 -8.89
CA ASP A 80 0.57 -3.54 -7.88
C ASP A 80 -0.38 -4.52 -7.14
N LYS A 81 -1.66 -4.60 -7.54
CA LYS A 81 -2.71 -5.46 -6.91
C LYS A 81 -2.28 -6.91 -6.78
N ARG A 82 -1.54 -7.44 -7.76
CA ARG A 82 -1.03 -8.82 -7.72
C ARG A 82 0.00 -9.01 -6.62
N GLN A 83 0.98 -8.11 -6.51
CA GLN A 83 2.03 -8.17 -5.49
C GLN A 83 1.44 -7.99 -4.09
N VAL A 84 0.53 -7.01 -3.92
CA VAL A 84 -0.17 -6.78 -2.65
C VAL A 84 -0.98 -8.01 -2.25
N GLY A 85 -1.75 -8.58 -3.18
CA GLY A 85 -2.53 -9.78 -2.90
C GLY A 85 -1.66 -11.00 -2.59
N GLN A 86 -0.48 -11.14 -3.19
CA GLN A 86 0.45 -12.21 -2.86
C GLN A 86 1.00 -12.10 -1.42
N VAL A 87 1.21 -10.88 -0.92
CA VAL A 87 1.65 -10.64 0.46
C VAL A 87 0.51 -10.90 1.46
N LEU A 88 -0.72 -10.50 1.14
CA LEU A 88 -1.86 -10.64 2.04
C LEU A 88 -2.50 -12.03 2.03
N LEU A 89 -2.57 -12.69 0.86
CA LEU A 89 -3.33 -13.92 0.63
C LEU A 89 -2.45 -15.11 0.21
N GLY A 90 -1.14 -14.89 0.04
CA GLY A 90 -0.18 -15.93 -0.33
C GLY A 90 0.10 -16.05 -1.84
N CYS A 91 1.11 -16.87 -2.17
CA CYS A 91 1.68 -16.99 -3.52
C CYS A 91 0.72 -17.53 -4.59
N ASN A 92 -0.36 -18.21 -4.18
CA ASN A 92 -1.40 -18.74 -5.07
C ASN A 92 -2.45 -17.70 -5.48
N TYR A 93 -2.36 -16.46 -4.98
CA TYR A 93 -3.27 -15.40 -5.38
C TYR A 93 -3.18 -15.11 -6.89
N ARG A 94 -4.27 -15.40 -7.61
CA ARG A 94 -4.42 -15.17 -9.07
C ARG A 94 -5.12 -13.85 -9.42
N GLY A 95 -5.43 -13.03 -8.41
CA GLY A 95 -6.35 -11.90 -8.53
C GLY A 95 -7.74 -12.28 -8.03
N LEU A 96 -8.41 -11.35 -7.34
CA LEU A 96 -9.86 -11.39 -7.24
C LEU A 96 -10.39 -11.23 -8.68
N SER A 97 -11.00 -12.29 -9.24
CA SER A 97 -11.94 -12.09 -10.33
C SER A 97 -12.98 -11.11 -9.81
N ASP A 98 -13.13 -9.98 -10.47
CA ASP A 98 -14.08 -8.95 -10.08
C ASP A 98 -15.49 -9.60 -10.10
N TYR A 99 -15.96 -9.98 -8.91
CA TYR A 99 -17.36 -10.31 -8.63
C TYR A 99 -18.02 -9.05 -8.09
#